data_AF-A0A151RLS5-F1
#
_entry.id   AF-A0A151RLS5-F1
#
_cell.length_a   1.000
_cell.length_b   1.000
_cell.length_c   1.000
_cell.angle_alpha   90.00
_cell.angle_beta   90.00
_cell.angle_gamma   90.00
#
_symmetry.space_group_name_H-M   'P 1'
#
loop_
_entity.id
_entity.type
_entity.pdbx_description
1 polymer ?
#
loop_
_entity_poly.entity_id
_entity_poly.type
_entity_poly.pdbx_seq_one_letter_code
_entity_poly.pdbx_strand_id
1 'polypeptide(L)'
;MAALFNMYEKPLALNKVHLMRRLFNLQMAEGALVAQHLNELNIVTTQLSSVGIEFDEKVQALILLSYLPESWKATVTAVSLIGKQ
;
A
#
# COMPACT_ATOMS: atom_id res chain seq x y z
N MET A 1 -7.60 -22.60 -25.52
CA MET A 1 -7.34 -21.21 -25.12
C MET A 1 -7.89 -20.86 -23.74
N ALA A 2 -9.18 -21.08 -23.46
CA ALA A 2 -9.80 -20.72 -22.18
C ALA A 2 -9.18 -21.39 -20.94
N ALA A 3 -8.74 -22.65 -21.02
CA ALA A 3 -8.14 -23.37 -19.89
C ALA A 3 -6.78 -22.79 -19.43
N LEU A 4 -5.93 -22.37 -20.38
CA LEU A 4 -4.64 -21.74 -20.08
C LEU A 4 -4.83 -20.32 -19.53
N PHE A 5 -5.76 -19.55 -20.11
CA PHE A 5 -6.13 -18.24 -19.61
C PHE A 5 -6.68 -18.32 -18.18
N ASN A 6 -7.57 -19.26 -17.89
CA ASN A 6 -8.14 -19.48 -16.56
C ASN A 6 -7.09 -20.01 -15.55
N MET A 7 -6.11 -20.82 -16.00
CA MET A 7 -4.96 -21.26 -15.18
C MET A 7 -3.98 -20.13 -14.85
N TYR A 8 -3.88 -19.09 -15.67
CA TYR A 8 -3.04 -17.91 -15.39
C TYR A 8 -3.82 -16.80 -14.66
N GLU A 9 -5.08 -16.57 -15.03
CA GLU A 9 -5.96 -15.56 -14.40
C GLU A 9 -6.36 -15.92 -12.98
N LYS A 10 -6.69 -17.18 -12.65
CA LYS A 10 -7.07 -17.55 -11.28
C LYS A 10 -5.95 -17.29 -10.26
N PRO A 11 -4.70 -17.72 -10.51
CA PRO A 11 -3.57 -17.32 -9.68
C PRO A 11 -3.38 -15.81 -9.66
N LEU A 12 -3.51 -15.11 -10.79
CA LEU A 12 -3.41 -13.64 -10.82
C LEU A 12 -4.49 -12.93 -10.00
N ALA A 13 -5.74 -13.38 -10.04
CA ALA A 13 -6.86 -12.82 -9.29
C ALA A 13 -6.76 -13.15 -7.81
N LEU A 14 -6.34 -14.37 -7.46
CA LEU A 14 -5.94 -14.74 -6.10
C LEU A 14 -4.74 -13.90 -5.64
N ASN A 15 -3.82 -13.55 -6.53
CA ASN A 15 -2.69 -12.67 -6.27
C ASN A 15 -3.17 -11.24 -5.99
N LYS A 16 -4.13 -10.70 -6.75
CA LYS A 16 -4.71 -9.36 -6.51
C LYS A 16 -5.36 -9.26 -5.13
N VAL A 17 -6.21 -10.21 -4.76
CA VAL A 17 -6.88 -10.21 -3.44
C VAL A 17 -5.86 -10.41 -2.32
N HIS A 18 -4.87 -11.27 -2.51
CA HIS A 18 -3.78 -11.46 -1.56
C HIS A 18 -2.95 -10.19 -1.37
N LEU A 19 -2.54 -9.53 -2.46
CA LEU A 19 -1.76 -8.29 -2.44
C LEU A 19 -2.55 -7.15 -1.81
N MET A 20 -3.85 -6.99 -2.13
CA MET A 20 -4.71 -5.99 -1.49
C MET A 20 -4.87 -6.26 0.01
N ARG A 21 -5.01 -7.53 0.41
CA ARG A 21 -5.06 -7.90 1.83
C ARG A 21 -3.74 -7.59 2.54
N ARG A 22 -2.60 -7.88 1.90
CA ARG A 22 -1.27 -7.54 2.41
C ARG A 22 -1.12 -6.03 2.55
N LEU A 23 -1.57 -5.27 1.55
CA LEU A 23 -1.58 -3.80 1.58
C LEU A 23 -2.35 -3.32 2.83
N PHE A 24 -3.63 -3.66 2.98
CA PHE A 24 -4.44 -3.18 4.11
C PHE A 24 -3.97 -3.64 5.50
N ASN A 25 -3.25 -4.75 5.57
CA ASN A 25 -2.69 -5.26 6.82
C ASN A 25 -1.29 -4.70 7.13
N LEU A 26 -0.70 -3.91 6.24
CA LEU A 26 0.51 -3.16 6.57
C LEU A 26 0.16 -2.14 7.65
N GLN A 27 0.81 -2.27 8.80
CA GLN A 27 0.79 -1.27 9.86
C GLN A 27 2.22 -1.08 10.34
N MET A 28 2.57 0.16 10.61
CA MET A 28 3.85 0.49 11.20
C MET A 28 3.78 0.25 12.72
N ALA A 29 4.68 -0.58 13.24
CA ALA A 29 4.81 -0.77 14.67
C ALA A 29 5.41 0.48 15.33
N GLU A 30 5.05 0.72 16.60
CA GLU A 30 5.67 1.76 17.41
C GLU A 30 7.20 1.60 17.45
N GLY A 31 7.93 2.69 17.16
CA GLY A 31 9.40 2.70 17.12
C GLY A 31 10.03 2.02 15.89
N ALA A 32 9.25 1.51 14.93
CA ALA A 32 9.79 1.01 13.67
C ALA A 32 10.37 2.17 12.82
N LEU A 33 11.25 1.84 11.87
CA LEU A 33 11.79 2.83 10.94
C LEU A 33 10.80 3.10 9.80
N VAL A 34 10.45 4.38 9.61
CA VAL A 34 9.58 4.83 8.49
C VAL A 34 10.13 4.34 7.14
N ALA A 35 11.44 4.34 6.96
CA ALA A 35 12.09 3.87 5.73
C ALA A 35 11.84 2.38 5.45
N GLN A 36 11.83 1.53 6.48
CA GLN A 36 11.54 0.10 6.32
C GLN A 36 10.08 -0.10 5.91
N HIS A 37 9.18 0.67 6.52
CA HIS A 37 7.76 0.62 6.19
C HIS A 37 7.46 1.12 4.76
N LEU A 38 8.13 2.21 4.34
CA LEU A 38 8.10 2.70 2.96
C LEU A 38 8.58 1.65 1.95
N ASN A 39 9.64 0.91 2.28
CA ASN A 39 10.14 -0.14 1.40
C ASN A 39 9.10 -1.28 1.23
N GLU A 40 8.48 -1.73 2.31
CA GLU A 40 7.41 -2.73 2.24
C GLU A 40 6.20 -2.25 1.43
N LEU A 41 5.77 -0.99 1.64
CA LEU A 41 4.72 -0.38 0.84
C LEU A 41 5.11 -0.37 -0.65
N ASN A 42 6.32 0.08 -0.99
CA ASN A 42 6.79 0.16 -2.38
C ASN A 42 6.82 -1.22 -3.06
N ILE A 43 7.23 -2.28 -2.34
CA ILE A 43 7.19 -3.65 -2.85
C ILE A 43 5.76 -4.06 -3.17
N VAL A 44 4.81 -3.84 -2.26
CA VAL A 44 3.40 -4.21 -2.47
C VAL A 44 2.77 -3.40 -3.59
N THR A 45 3.04 -2.10 -3.67
CA THR A 45 2.54 -1.23 -4.74
C THR A 45 3.11 -1.61 -6.10
N THR A 46 4.40 -1.97 -6.18
CA THR A 46 5.04 -2.47 -7.41
C THR A 46 4.42 -3.79 -7.85
N GLN A 47 4.15 -4.71 -6.91
CA GLN A 47 3.45 -5.96 -7.19
C GLN A 47 2.02 -5.72 -7.67
N LEU A 48 1.31 -4.74 -7.09
CA LEU A 48 -0.04 -4.35 -7.52
C LEU A 48 -0.04 -3.75 -8.94
N SER A 49 0.92 -2.88 -9.26
CA SER A 49 1.07 -2.35 -10.63
C SER A 49 1.34 -3.46 -11.63
N SER A 50 2.16 -4.47 -11.27
CA SER A 50 2.42 -5.63 -12.14
C SER A 50 1.17 -6.46 -12.49
N VAL A 51 0.11 -6.38 -11.67
CA VAL A 51 -1.19 -7.03 -11.92
C VAL A 51 -2.26 -6.04 -12.41
N GLY A 52 -1.88 -4.80 -12.73
CA GLY A 52 -2.76 -3.77 -13.29
C GLY A 52 -3.58 -2.99 -12.26
N ILE A 53 -3.12 -2.91 -11.01
CA ILE A 53 -3.70 -2.05 -9.96
C ILE A 53 -2.67 -0.96 -9.64
N GLU A 54 -2.96 0.27 -10.03
CA GLU A 54 -2.09 1.41 -9.81
C GLU A 54 -2.77 2.44 -8.90
N PHE A 55 -1.96 3.10 -8.07
CA PHE A 55 -2.41 4.16 -7.18
C PHE A 55 -1.74 5.45 -7.59
N ASP A 56 -2.52 6.52 -7.69
CA ASP A 56 -1.99 7.88 -7.83
C ASP A 56 -1.08 8.23 -6.66
N GLU A 57 -0.07 9.07 -6.90
CA GLU A 57 0.90 9.49 -5.88
C GLU A 57 0.23 10.06 -4.62
N LYS A 58 -0.86 10.82 -4.79
CA LYS A 58 -1.62 11.36 -3.64
C LYS A 58 -2.27 10.25 -2.83
N VAL A 59 -2.80 9.23 -3.50
CA VAL A 59 -3.42 8.08 -2.84
C VAL A 59 -2.35 7.25 -2.12
N GLN A 60 -1.18 7.06 -2.72
CA GLN A 60 -0.06 6.38 -2.06
C GLN A 60 0.39 7.12 -0.80
N ALA A 61 0.45 8.45 -0.83
CA ALA A 61 0.77 9.26 0.35
C ALA A 61 -0.28 9.10 1.45
N LEU A 62 -1.58 9.09 1.10
CA LEU A 62 -2.66 8.87 2.07
C LEU A 62 -2.61 7.46 2.68
N ILE A 63 -2.32 6.45 1.87
CA ILE A 63 -2.15 5.06 2.34
C ILE A 63 -0.99 5.00 3.35
N LEU A 64 0.16 5.59 3.03
CA LEU A 64 1.31 5.65 3.93
C LEU A 64 0.97 6.32 5.27
N LEU A 65 0.30 7.48 5.22
CA LEU A 65 -0.12 8.20 6.43
C LEU A 65 -1.10 7.39 7.29
N SER A 66 -1.93 6.55 6.66
CA SER A 66 -2.89 5.70 7.37
C SER A 66 -2.24 4.54 8.14
N TYR A 67 -0.99 4.16 7.80
CA TYR A 67 -0.29 3.05 8.43
C TYR A 67 0.62 3.49 9.57
N LEU A 68 0.81 4.80 9.75
CA LEU A 68 1.60 5.34 10.84
C LEU A 68 0.94 5.02 12.19
N PRO A 69 1.75 4.78 13.25
CA PRO A 69 1.22 4.50 14.56
C PRO A 69 0.52 5.73 15.17
N GLU A 70 -0.31 5.52 16.19
CA GLU A 70 -1.08 6.60 16.81
C GLU A 70 -0.17 7.69 17.43
N SER A 71 1.03 7.33 17.87
CA SER A 71 2.06 8.28 18.33
C SER A 71 2.44 9.34 17.27
N TRP A 72 2.26 9.05 15.98
CA TRP A 72 2.55 9.96 14.87
C TRP A 72 1.37 10.84 14.46
N LYS A 73 0.20 10.70 15.09
CA LYS A 73 -1.03 11.42 14.72
C LYS A 73 -0.87 12.94 14.75
N ALA A 74 -0.11 13.48 15.71
CA ALA A 74 0.21 14.90 15.78
C ALA A 74 1.04 15.36 14.56
N THR A 75 2.04 14.56 14.16
CA THR A 75 2.88 14.80 12.97
C THR A 75 2.06 14.73 11.69
N VAL A 76 1.17 13.75 11.56
CA VAL A 76 0.24 13.61 10.41
C VAL A 76 -0.68 14.82 10.29
N THR A 77 -1.18 15.33 11.42
CA THR A 77 -2.04 16.52 11.47
C THR A 77 -1.28 17.76 11.02
N ALA A 78 -0.03 17.94 11.48
CA ALA A 78 0.82 19.04 11.05
C ALA A 78 1.09 19.02 9.54
N VAL A 79 1.42 17.86 8.97
CA VAL A 79 1.65 17.70 7.53
C VAL A 79 0.37 17.99 6.72
N SER A 80 -0.78 17.53 7.21
CA SER A 80 -2.08 17.77 6.55
C SER A 80 -2.51 19.24 6.56
N LEU A 81 -2.03 20.03 7.53
CA LEU A 81 -2.31 21.47 7.62
C LEU A 81 -1.40 22.30 6.71
N ILE A 82 -0.18 21.84 6.42
CA ILE A 82 0.78 22.54 5.55
C ILE A 82 0.33 22.50 4.08
N GLY A 83 -0.37 21.45 3.65
CA GLY A 83 -0.91 21.34 2.27
C GLY A 83 -2.15 22.19 1.97
N LYS A 84 -2.60 23.04 2.90
CA LYS A 84 -3.76 23.95 2.74
C LYS A 84 -3.39 25.41 2.43
N GLN A 85 -2.11 25.73 2.20
CA GLN A 85 -1.69 27.05 1.71
C GLN A 85 -1.66 27.11 0.18
#